data_AF-A0A1M5ZPX0-F1
#
_entry.id   AF-A0A1M5ZPX0-F1
#
_cell.length_a   1.000
_cell.length_b   1.000
_cell.length_c   1.000
_cell.angle_alpha   90.00
_cell.angle_beta   90.00
_cell.angle_gamma   90.00
#
_symmetry.space_group_name_H-M   'P 1'
#
loop_
_entity.id
_entity.type
_entity.pdbx_description
1 polymer ?
#
loop_
_entity_poly.entity_id
_entity_poly.type
_entity_poly.pdbx_seq_one_letter_code
_entity_poly.pdbx_strand_id
1 'polypeptide(L)'
;MLQIIFHVGFQTNNRRLTIEATGDSDNPYRFFSNRELWEENAVKVIDGTIYQNTGTITCAVVDSDKGPDIEIIVDNVVTCVAHPRFRDSEDINIEQYSDVVEVEFWDVDDDGVADMIVILSDGDDSVAVLCEGYVNQWSEGYTEPKAEVTKWLSENVSDMTADNAISYILDHKDEFNDL
;
A
#
# COMPACT_ATOMS: atom_id res chain seq x y z
N MET A 1 -25.32 17.60 14.06
CA MET A 1 -24.38 17.03 13.08
C MET A 1 -25.19 16.17 12.13
N LEU A 2 -25.02 16.38 10.83
CA LEU A 2 -25.64 15.57 9.77
C LEU A 2 -24.53 15.00 8.90
N GLN A 3 -24.62 13.70 8.59
CA GLN A 3 -23.68 12.99 7.72
C GLN A 3 -24.41 12.53 6.46
N ILE A 4 -23.81 12.80 5.31
CA ILE A 4 -24.32 12.41 4.00
C ILE A 4 -23.28 11.49 3.37
N ILE A 5 -23.69 10.27 3.01
CA ILE A 5 -22.84 9.28 2.34
C ILE A 5 -23.14 9.32 0.85
N PHE A 6 -22.11 9.52 0.05
CA PHE A 6 -22.16 9.47 -1.40
C PHE A 6 -21.55 8.15 -1.88
N HIS A 7 -22.37 7.34 -2.54
CA HIS A 7 -21.92 6.20 -3.32
C HIS A 7 -21.51 6.70 -4.71
N VAL A 8 -20.21 6.81 -4.95
CA VAL A 8 -19.69 7.28 -6.24
C VAL A 8 -19.38 6.03 -7.06
N GLY A 9 -20.28 5.63 -7.96
CA GLY A 9 -20.24 4.30 -8.61
C GLY A 9 -19.00 3.95 -9.46
N PHE A 10 -18.06 4.88 -9.62
CA PHE A 10 -16.75 4.64 -10.27
C PHE A 10 -15.56 4.70 -9.30
N GLN A 11 -15.79 5.05 -8.03
CA GLN A 11 -14.74 5.04 -7.01
C GLN A 11 -14.83 3.75 -6.20
N THR A 12 -13.69 3.27 -5.74
CA THR A 12 -13.59 2.10 -4.86
C THR A 12 -14.27 2.37 -3.51
N ASN A 13 -14.24 3.63 -3.06
CA ASN A 13 -14.64 4.02 -1.70
C ASN A 13 -15.82 5.01 -1.66
N ASN A 14 -16.70 4.83 -0.68
CA ASN A 14 -17.76 5.79 -0.37
C ASN A 14 -17.17 7.08 0.19
N ARG A 15 -17.87 8.21 0.00
CA ARG A 15 -17.48 9.50 0.59
C ARG A 15 -18.49 9.96 1.64
N ARG A 16 -18.01 10.38 2.81
CA ARG A 16 -18.81 10.94 3.88
C ARG A 16 -18.58 12.44 3.99
N LEU A 17 -19.62 13.23 3.68
CA LEU A 17 -19.67 14.65 3.95
C LEU A 17 -20.31 14.90 5.32
N THR A 18 -19.60 15.61 6.18
CA THR A 18 -20.10 16.02 7.49
C THR A 18 -20.44 17.51 7.45
N ILE A 19 -21.65 17.86 7.88
CA ILE A 19 -22.10 19.24 8.06
C ILE A 19 -22.62 19.45 9.48
N GLU A 20 -22.35 20.65 10.01
CA GLU A 20 -22.71 21.04 11.37
C GLU A 20 -23.82 22.08 11.35
N ALA A 21 -24.74 21.97 12.33
CA ALA A 21 -25.75 23.01 12.54
C ALA A 21 -25.08 24.23 13.18
N THR A 22 -25.39 25.42 12.67
CA THR A 22 -24.78 26.68 13.12
C THR A 22 -25.60 27.39 14.20
N GLY A 23 -26.91 27.11 14.26
CA GLY A 23 -27.87 27.87 15.06
C GLY A 23 -28.34 29.19 14.43
N ASP A 24 -27.84 29.54 13.24
CA ASP A 24 -28.27 30.70 12.43
C ASP A 24 -29.37 30.27 11.45
N SER A 25 -30.54 30.91 11.48
CA SER A 25 -31.63 30.58 10.55
C SER A 25 -31.34 30.89 9.10
N ASP A 26 -30.49 31.88 8.83
CA ASP A 26 -30.15 32.31 7.48
C ASP A 26 -29.06 31.42 6.86
N ASN A 27 -28.22 30.81 7.70
CA ASN A 27 -27.16 29.87 7.31
C ASN A 27 -27.16 28.63 8.23
N PRO A 28 -28.20 27.77 8.18
CA PRO A 28 -28.46 26.74 9.19
C PRO A 28 -27.39 25.65 9.28
N TYR A 29 -26.57 25.51 8.25
CA TYR A 29 -25.52 24.50 8.18
C TYR A 29 -24.21 25.09 7.66
N ARG A 30 -23.10 24.53 8.13
CA ARG A 30 -21.76 24.75 7.59
C ARG A 30 -21.09 23.43 7.24
N PHE A 31 -20.23 23.45 6.22
CA PHE A 31 -19.33 22.34 5.93
C PHE A 31 -18.36 22.12 7.08
N PHE A 32 -18.13 20.86 7.42
CA PHE A 32 -17.16 20.46 8.45
C PHE A 32 -16.04 19.62 7.86
N SER A 33 -16.37 18.52 7.18
CA SER A 33 -15.35 17.63 6.60
C SER A 33 -15.89 16.77 5.45
N ASN A 34 -14.95 16.23 4.66
CA ASN A 34 -15.17 15.20 3.66
C ASN A 34 -14.09 14.13 3.83
N ARG A 35 -14.48 12.86 3.93
CA ARG A 35 -13.57 11.72 4.14
C ARG A 35 -13.99 10.54 3.26
N GLU A 36 -13.02 9.81 2.72
CA GLU A 36 -13.28 8.50 2.11
C GLU A 36 -13.43 7.43 3.20
N LEU A 37 -14.39 6.53 3.01
CA LEU A 37 -14.71 5.45 3.93
C LEU A 37 -14.02 4.15 3.50
N TRP A 38 -12.72 4.20 3.24
CA TRP A 38 -11.90 3.04 2.87
C TRP A 38 -11.97 1.93 3.93
N GLU A 39 -12.22 2.29 5.19
CA GLU A 39 -12.37 1.33 6.28
C GLU A 39 -13.53 0.34 6.09
N GLU A 40 -14.52 0.65 5.24
CA GLU A 40 -15.66 -0.23 4.97
C GLU A 40 -15.29 -1.42 4.07
N ASN A 41 -14.24 -1.26 3.25
CA ASN A 41 -13.77 -2.27 2.29
C ASN A 41 -12.49 -2.99 2.75
N ALA A 42 -11.77 -2.42 3.72
CA ALA A 42 -10.51 -2.98 4.20
C ALA A 42 -10.72 -4.32 4.93
N VAL A 43 -10.02 -5.37 4.48
CA VAL A 43 -9.96 -6.66 5.20
C VAL A 43 -8.96 -6.60 6.35
N LYS A 44 -7.95 -5.74 6.23
CA LYS A 44 -6.92 -5.50 7.24
C LYS A 44 -6.44 -4.05 7.12
N VAL A 45 -6.08 -3.46 8.26
CA VAL A 45 -5.46 -2.12 8.31
C VAL A 45 -4.07 -2.28 8.91
N ILE A 46 -3.07 -1.74 8.24
CA ILE A 46 -1.65 -1.87 8.60
C ILE A 46 -1.07 -0.47 8.65
N ASP A 47 -0.35 -0.14 9.72
CA ASP A 47 0.47 1.06 9.75
C ASP A 47 1.85 0.69 9.18
N GLY A 48 2.08 1.04 7.92
CA GLY A 48 3.34 0.73 7.25
C GLY A 48 4.46 1.68 7.70
N THR A 49 5.60 1.13 8.08
CA THR A 49 6.73 1.90 8.61
C THR A 49 7.42 2.69 7.50
N ILE A 50 7.89 3.91 7.79
CA ILE A 50 8.76 4.67 6.90
C ILE A 50 10.17 4.63 7.49
N TYR A 51 11.05 3.80 6.90
CA TYR A 51 12.36 3.49 7.49
C TYR A 51 13.26 4.76 7.60
N GLN A 52 13.07 5.79 6.76
CA GLN A 52 13.85 7.05 6.80
C GLN A 52 13.49 7.99 7.96
N ASN A 53 12.26 7.97 8.47
CA ASN A 53 11.72 9.11 9.24
C ASN A 53 10.95 8.74 10.51
N THR A 54 10.98 7.49 10.97
CA THR A 54 10.27 7.00 12.18
C THR A 54 8.75 7.23 12.15
N GLY A 55 8.19 7.49 10.97
CA GLY A 55 6.77 7.70 10.75
C GLY A 55 6.08 6.42 10.26
N THR A 56 4.76 6.46 10.21
CA THR A 56 3.96 5.42 9.58
C THR A 56 3.00 6.03 8.56
N ILE A 57 2.64 5.24 7.57
CA ILE A 57 1.56 5.53 6.64
C ILE A 57 0.48 4.49 6.87
N THR A 58 -0.77 4.92 7.05
CA THR A 58 -1.89 3.98 7.17
C THR A 58 -2.18 3.37 5.81
N CYS A 59 -2.23 2.05 5.78
CA CYS A 59 -2.54 1.24 4.60
C CYS A 59 -3.78 0.40 4.88
N ALA A 60 -4.68 0.30 3.91
CA ALA A 60 -5.77 -0.66 3.92
C ALA A 60 -5.50 -1.77 2.92
N VAL A 61 -5.58 -3.01 3.38
CA VAL A 61 -5.53 -4.19 2.53
C VAL A 61 -6.94 -4.45 2.03
N VAL A 62 -7.09 -4.60 0.72
CA VAL A 62 -8.36 -4.94 0.07
C VAL A 62 -8.15 -6.18 -0.78
N ASP A 63 -8.99 -7.20 -0.61
CA ASP A 63 -8.90 -8.40 -1.43
C ASP A 63 -9.54 -8.18 -2.80
N SER A 64 -8.81 -8.58 -3.85
CA SER A 64 -9.32 -8.66 -5.21
C SER A 64 -9.31 -10.09 -5.74
N ASP A 65 -9.87 -10.30 -6.93
CA ASP A 65 -9.78 -11.59 -7.64
C ASP A 65 -8.35 -11.97 -8.04
N LYS A 66 -7.39 -11.03 -7.92
CA LYS A 66 -5.98 -11.20 -8.29
C LYS A 66 -5.04 -11.15 -7.09
N GLY A 67 -5.57 -11.26 -5.87
CA GLY A 67 -4.81 -11.12 -4.63
C GLY A 67 -4.97 -9.75 -3.97
N PRO A 68 -4.21 -9.47 -2.90
CA PRO A 68 -4.38 -8.26 -2.11
C PRO A 68 -3.93 -7.01 -2.88
N ASP A 69 -4.67 -5.92 -2.68
CA ASP A 69 -4.31 -4.56 -3.04
C ASP A 69 -4.00 -3.76 -1.77
N ILE A 70 -3.04 -2.84 -1.85
CA ILE A 70 -2.65 -1.95 -0.74
C ILE A 70 -3.12 -0.54 -1.08
N GLU A 71 -4.20 -0.09 -0.46
CA GLU A 71 -4.65 1.30 -0.53
C GLU A 71 -3.85 2.16 0.46
N ILE A 72 -3.19 3.21 -0.04
CA ILE A 72 -2.35 4.11 0.73
C ILE A 72 -3.17 5.33 1.14
N ILE A 73 -3.23 5.59 2.45
CA ILE A 73 -4.16 6.56 3.01
C ILE A 73 -3.41 7.76 3.58
N VAL A 74 -3.69 8.94 3.04
CA VAL A 74 -3.20 10.22 3.56
C VAL A 74 -4.40 11.14 3.81
N ASP A 75 -4.45 11.73 5.01
CA ASP A 75 -5.55 12.62 5.43
C ASP A 75 -6.97 12.02 5.25
N ASN A 76 -7.10 10.71 5.44
CA ASN A 76 -8.34 9.93 5.24
C ASN A 76 -8.84 9.88 3.78
N VAL A 77 -7.92 9.96 2.82
CA VAL A 77 -8.18 9.80 1.39
C VAL A 77 -7.21 8.75 0.85
N VAL A 78 -7.69 7.86 -0.02
CA VAL A 78 -6.82 6.95 -0.75
C VAL A 78 -6.08 7.74 -1.81
N THR A 79 -4.77 7.88 -1.65
CA THR A 79 -3.91 8.63 -2.57
C THR A 79 -3.35 7.75 -3.68
N CYS A 80 -3.14 6.47 -3.38
CA CYS A 80 -2.59 5.50 -4.32
C CYS A 80 -3.09 4.10 -3.97
N VAL A 81 -3.10 3.20 -4.97
CA VAL A 81 -3.30 1.77 -4.76
C VAL A 81 -2.10 1.05 -5.36
N ALA A 82 -1.40 0.29 -4.54
CA ALA A 82 -0.31 -0.56 -4.99
C ALA A 82 -0.81 -2.01 -5.14
N HIS A 83 -0.23 -2.70 -6.13
CA HIS A 83 -0.61 -4.04 -6.50
C HIS A 83 0.61 -4.95 -6.30
N PRO A 84 0.83 -5.51 -5.09
CA PRO A 84 1.97 -6.37 -4.78
C PRO A 84 1.82 -7.76 -5.43
N ARG A 85 1.72 -7.78 -6.75
CA ARG A 85 1.51 -8.96 -7.58
C ARG A 85 2.10 -8.71 -8.96
N PHE A 86 2.56 -9.78 -9.58
CA PHE A 86 3.10 -9.76 -10.93
C PHE A 86 2.39 -10.79 -11.81
N ARG A 87 2.39 -10.57 -13.12
CA ARG A 87 1.87 -11.55 -14.08
C ARG A 87 2.66 -12.85 -14.03
N ASP A 88 1.92 -13.95 -14.22
CA ASP A 88 2.37 -15.34 -14.41
C ASP A 88 3.90 -15.54 -14.39
N SER A 89 4.43 -16.01 -13.26
CA SER A 89 5.82 -16.43 -13.11
C SER A 89 5.90 -17.95 -13.02
N GLU A 90 6.86 -18.56 -13.72
CA GLU A 90 7.15 -20.00 -13.58
C GLU A 90 7.81 -20.34 -12.24
N ASP A 91 8.41 -19.33 -11.59
CA ASP A 91 9.20 -19.50 -10.37
C ASP A 91 8.38 -19.32 -9.10
N ILE A 92 7.46 -18.36 -9.07
CA ILE A 92 6.66 -18.02 -7.90
C ILE A 92 5.20 -17.86 -8.28
N ASN A 93 4.34 -18.66 -7.67
CA ASN A 93 2.90 -18.49 -7.75
C ASN A 93 2.43 -17.48 -6.69
N ILE A 94 2.41 -16.18 -7.04
CA ILE A 94 2.11 -15.12 -6.06
C ILE A 94 0.69 -15.21 -5.49
N GLU A 95 -0.25 -15.79 -6.23
CA GLU A 95 -1.66 -15.94 -5.82
C GLU A 95 -1.84 -16.83 -4.57
N GLN A 96 -0.83 -17.65 -4.21
CA GLN A 96 -0.90 -18.47 -3.01
C GLN A 96 -0.69 -17.66 -1.73
N TYR A 97 0.00 -16.52 -1.81
CA TYR A 97 0.31 -15.66 -0.67
C TYR A 97 -0.77 -14.56 -0.54
N SER A 98 -1.79 -14.83 0.25
CA SER A 98 -2.98 -13.98 0.35
C SER A 98 -3.03 -13.08 1.60
N ASP A 99 -2.29 -13.41 2.66
CA ASP A 99 -2.22 -12.55 3.85
C ASP A 99 -1.09 -11.52 3.70
N VAL A 100 -1.40 -10.25 3.92
CA VAL A 100 -0.41 -9.17 3.97
C VAL A 100 0.06 -9.04 5.41
N VAL A 101 1.27 -9.51 5.70
CA VAL A 101 1.83 -9.54 7.06
C VAL A 101 2.39 -8.18 7.47
N GLU A 102 3.13 -7.54 6.57
CA GLU A 102 3.88 -6.31 6.83
C GLU A 102 3.95 -5.45 5.57
N VAL A 103 4.00 -4.13 5.77
CA VAL A 103 4.21 -3.14 4.72
C VAL A 103 5.25 -2.16 5.23
N GLU A 104 6.27 -1.89 4.43
CA GLU A 104 7.31 -0.91 4.76
C GLU A 104 7.67 -0.06 3.55
N PHE A 105 8.04 1.19 3.82
CA PHE A 105 8.40 2.17 2.81
C PHE A 105 9.86 2.61 2.96
N TRP A 106 10.64 2.43 1.90
CA TRP A 106 12.03 2.85 1.83
C TRP A 106 12.47 3.03 0.38
N ASP A 107 13.30 4.05 0.14
CA ASP A 107 13.99 4.30 -1.13
C ASP A 107 15.19 3.33 -1.24
N VAL A 108 14.98 2.12 -1.77
CA VAL A 108 16.04 1.09 -1.84
C VAL A 108 17.01 1.34 -2.99
N ASP A 109 16.55 1.99 -4.06
CA ASP A 109 17.33 2.25 -5.26
C ASP A 109 18.07 3.60 -5.26
N ASP A 110 17.84 4.46 -4.26
CA ASP A 110 18.35 5.84 -4.11
C ASP A 110 17.87 6.80 -5.22
N ASP A 111 16.67 6.59 -5.79
CA ASP A 111 16.08 7.49 -6.79
C ASP A 111 15.40 8.74 -6.17
N GLY A 112 15.25 8.76 -4.84
CA GLY A 112 14.61 9.84 -4.08
C GLY A 112 13.10 9.70 -3.92
N VAL A 113 12.52 8.58 -4.34
CA VAL A 113 11.12 8.17 -4.18
C VAL A 113 11.08 6.94 -3.28
N ALA A 114 10.09 6.87 -2.39
CA ALA A 114 9.97 5.71 -1.52
C ALA A 114 9.39 4.52 -2.29
N ASP A 115 10.08 3.39 -2.25
CA ASP A 115 9.54 2.09 -2.66
C ASP A 115 8.71 1.49 -1.53
N MET A 116 7.89 0.49 -1.87
CA MET A 116 7.09 -0.25 -0.91
C MET A 116 7.45 -1.73 -0.94
N ILE A 117 7.87 -2.26 0.20
CA ILE A 117 8.04 -3.69 0.41
C ILE A 117 6.84 -4.23 1.17
N VAL A 118 6.25 -5.29 0.62
CA VAL A 118 5.10 -5.98 1.19
C VAL A 118 5.50 -7.41 1.49
N ILE A 119 5.34 -7.84 2.75
CA ILE A 119 5.52 -9.24 3.13
C ILE A 119 4.18 -9.95 3.00
N LEU A 120 4.11 -10.91 2.10
CA LEU A 120 2.94 -11.75 1.88
C LEU A 120 3.18 -13.14 2.47
N SER A 121 2.12 -13.77 3.00
CA SER A 121 2.18 -15.12 3.58
C SER A 121 1.00 -15.99 3.15
N ASP A 122 1.25 -17.30 3.08
CA ASP A 122 0.24 -18.35 2.94
C ASP A 122 -0.04 -19.09 4.28
N GLY A 123 0.64 -18.68 5.35
CA GLY A 123 0.59 -19.25 6.69
C GLY A 123 1.74 -20.21 7.03
N ASP A 124 2.37 -20.83 6.02
CA ASP A 124 3.52 -21.73 6.19
C ASP A 124 4.83 -21.08 5.73
N ASP A 125 4.75 -20.20 4.73
CA ASP A 125 5.86 -19.51 4.10
C ASP A 125 5.56 -18.01 3.93
N SER A 126 6.58 -17.22 3.62
CA SER A 126 6.45 -15.77 3.37
C SER A 126 7.41 -15.28 2.30
N VAL A 127 6.95 -14.32 1.52
CA VAL A 127 7.72 -13.69 0.43
C VAL A 127 7.69 -12.18 0.56
N ALA A 128 8.78 -11.53 0.16
CA ALA A 128 8.86 -10.08 0.06
C ALA A 128 8.61 -9.64 -1.39
N VAL A 129 7.67 -8.72 -1.58
CA VAL A 129 7.35 -8.13 -2.88
C VAL A 129 7.71 -6.66 -2.85
N LEU A 130 8.65 -6.26 -3.72
CA LEU A 130 9.06 -4.87 -3.91
C LEU A 130 8.20 -4.22 -5.00
N CYS A 131 7.48 -3.16 -4.66
CA CYS A 131 6.83 -2.27 -5.60
C CYS A 131 7.65 -0.97 -5.67
N GLU A 132 8.27 -0.66 -6.81
CA GLU A 132 9.12 0.52 -6.93
C GLU A 132 8.28 1.79 -6.99
N GLY A 133 8.66 2.81 -6.23
CA GLY A 133 8.03 4.12 -6.26
C GLY A 133 8.30 4.82 -7.59
N TYR A 134 7.37 5.64 -8.05
CA TYR A 134 7.65 6.56 -9.16
C TYR A 134 6.90 7.88 -9.00
N VAL A 135 7.51 8.94 -9.52
CA VAL A 135 6.87 10.25 -9.70
C VAL A 135 7.09 10.70 -11.14
N ASN A 136 5.99 10.99 -11.84
CA ASN A 136 6.03 11.57 -13.18
C ASN A 136 5.17 12.84 -13.25
N GLN A 137 5.18 13.54 -14.38
CA GLN A 137 4.46 14.81 -14.54
C GLN A 137 2.93 14.72 -14.43
N TRP A 138 2.36 13.51 -14.42
CA TRP A 138 0.94 13.22 -14.41
C TRP A 138 0.47 12.50 -13.14
N SER A 139 1.33 11.70 -12.52
CA SER A 139 0.98 10.86 -11.37
C SER A 139 2.20 10.46 -10.54
N GLU A 140 1.93 10.08 -9.30
CA GLU A 140 2.82 9.32 -8.42
C GLU A 140 2.18 7.96 -8.12
N GLY A 141 3.00 6.94 -7.84
CA GLY A 141 2.49 5.62 -7.48
C GLY A 141 3.58 4.57 -7.42
N TYR A 142 3.17 3.30 -7.58
CA TYR A 142 4.07 2.16 -7.50
C TYR A 142 4.00 1.33 -8.79
N THR A 143 5.14 0.82 -9.23
CA THR A 143 5.27 -0.04 -10.41
C THR A 143 4.76 -1.44 -10.13
N GLU A 144 4.54 -2.23 -11.20
CA GLU A 144 4.30 -3.67 -11.07
C GLU A 144 5.62 -4.32 -10.57
N PRO A 145 5.58 -5.09 -9.47
CA PRO A 145 6.75 -5.78 -8.95
C PRO A 145 7.39 -6.73 -9.96
N LYS A 146 8.69 -6.98 -9.79
CA LYS A 146 9.42 -7.98 -10.58
C LYS A 146 9.48 -9.32 -9.84
N ALA A 147 9.06 -10.40 -10.52
CA ALA A 147 9.09 -11.76 -9.96
C ALA A 147 10.52 -12.21 -9.60
N GLU A 148 11.53 -11.78 -10.37
CA GLU A 148 12.93 -12.15 -10.13
C GLU A 148 13.49 -11.56 -8.83
N VAL A 149 13.07 -10.34 -8.46
CA VAL A 149 13.44 -9.72 -7.18
C VAL A 149 12.82 -10.50 -6.01
N THR A 150 11.54 -10.87 -6.13
CA THR A 150 10.86 -11.69 -5.11
C THR A 150 11.59 -13.03 -4.93
N LYS A 151 11.94 -13.70 -6.03
CA LYS A 151 12.69 -14.97 -6.01
C LYS A 151 14.06 -14.81 -5.38
N TRP A 152 14.81 -13.80 -5.80
CA TRP A 152 16.14 -13.54 -5.26
C TRP A 152 16.09 -13.30 -3.75
N LEU A 153 15.09 -12.57 -3.25
CA LEU A 153 14.87 -12.41 -1.81
C LEU A 153 14.50 -13.73 -1.12
N SER A 154 13.56 -14.50 -1.67
CA SER A 154 13.17 -15.81 -1.11
C SER A 154 14.33 -16.80 -1.01
N GLU A 155 15.28 -16.76 -1.94
CA GLU A 155 16.44 -17.67 -1.93
C GLU A 155 17.51 -17.26 -0.91
N ASN A 156 17.58 -15.98 -0.52
CA ASN A 156 18.68 -15.44 0.26
C ASN A 156 18.29 -14.90 1.65
N VAL A 157 17.01 -14.60 1.89
CA VAL A 157 16.49 -14.09 3.16
C VAL A 157 15.68 -15.20 3.85
N SER A 158 16.29 -15.86 4.84
CA SER A 158 15.67 -17.01 5.51
C SER A 158 14.59 -16.66 6.53
N ASP A 159 14.64 -15.45 7.11
CA ASP A 159 13.65 -14.93 8.05
C ASP A 159 12.97 -13.72 7.39
N MET A 160 11.88 -13.97 6.68
CA MET A 160 11.28 -12.99 5.78
C MET A 160 10.50 -11.93 6.56
N THR A 161 11.12 -10.78 6.76
CA THR A 161 10.54 -9.54 7.28
C THR A 161 10.90 -8.39 6.36
N ALA A 162 10.16 -7.28 6.41
CA ALA A 162 10.47 -6.12 5.57
C ALA A 162 11.86 -5.55 5.89
N ASP A 163 12.20 -5.39 7.17
CA ASP A 163 13.52 -5.00 7.65
C ASP A 163 14.66 -5.88 7.09
N ASN A 164 14.49 -7.21 7.14
CA ASN A 164 15.52 -8.14 6.65
C ASN A 164 15.64 -8.09 5.12
N ALA A 165 14.52 -7.97 4.40
CA ALA A 165 14.52 -7.83 2.94
C ALA A 165 15.20 -6.52 2.51
N ILE A 166 14.85 -5.39 3.13
CA ILE A 166 15.47 -4.08 2.90
C ILE A 166 16.97 -4.16 3.17
N SER A 167 17.36 -4.67 4.34
CA SER A 167 18.76 -4.79 4.73
C SER A 167 19.56 -5.62 3.72
N TYR A 168 18.97 -6.72 3.23
CA TYR A 168 19.60 -7.56 2.21
C TYR A 168 19.78 -6.84 0.87
N ILE A 169 18.76 -6.11 0.40
CA ILE A 169 18.85 -5.29 -0.83
C ILE A 169 19.98 -4.27 -0.71
N LEU A 170 20.05 -3.56 0.43
CA LEU A 170 21.06 -2.53 0.67
C LEU A 170 22.49 -3.11 0.72
N ASP A 171 22.66 -4.30 1.30
CA ASP A 171 23.95 -4.99 1.37
C ASP A 171 24.41 -5.57 0.00
N HIS A 172 23.47 -5.77 -0.93
CA HIS A 172 23.73 -6.38 -2.25
C HIS A 172 23.25 -5.51 -3.42
N LYS A 173 23.38 -4.18 -3.26
CA LYS A 173 22.85 -3.19 -4.20
C LYS A 173 23.33 -3.38 -5.65
N ASP A 174 24.57 -3.84 -5.85
CA ASP A 174 25.11 -4.13 -7.18
C ASP A 174 24.34 -5.26 -7.88
N GLU A 175 23.96 -6.32 -7.15
CA GLU A 175 23.16 -7.44 -7.69
C GLU A 175 21.73 -6.99 -7.96
N PHE A 176 21.14 -6.21 -7.04
CA PHE A 176 19.79 -5.67 -7.19
C PHE A 176 19.65 -4.80 -8.44
N ASN A 177 20.61 -3.94 -8.74
CA ASN A 177 20.59 -3.07 -9.91
C ASN A 177 20.66 -3.82 -11.26
N ASP A 178 21.12 -5.08 -11.24
CA ASP A 178 21.21 -5.95 -12.42
C ASP A 178 19.92 -6.77 -12.66
N LEU A 179 18.94 -6.71 -11.75
CA LEU A 179 17.59 -7.31 -11.85
C LEU A 179 16.57 -6.28 -12.37
#